data_AF-A0A3D4YRJ9-F1
#
_entry.id   AF-A0A3D4YRJ9-F1
#
_cell.length_a   1.000
_cell.length_b   1.000
_cell.length_c   1.000
_cell.angle_alpha   90.00
_cell.angle_beta   90.00
_cell.angle_gamma   90.00
#
_symmetry.space_group_name_H-M   'P 1'
#
loop_
_entity.id
_entity.type
_entity.pdbx_description
1 polymer ?
#
loop_
_entity_poly.entity_id
_entity_poly.type
_entity_poly.pdbx_seq_one_letter_code
_entity_poly.pdbx_strand_id
1 'polypeptide(L)'
;MTKNCGEYTRLAGGFCTITSSNIEQIEVGSKVIYTIASGPAVLDSDVTLDPPGPGNNAAFGHVVLALAAGQGTVTFSGGTGKFTHFSGSVVVTRIGAPALKNWSWDGTYSFDPRD
;
A
#
# COMPACT_ATOMS: atom_id res chain seq x y z
N MET A 1 2.21 -10.02 2.28
CA MET A 1 0.82 -9.57 2.59
C MET A 1 -0.01 -9.44 1.31
N THR A 2 -1.35 -9.35 1.40
CA THR A 2 -2.25 -9.17 0.24
C THR A 2 -3.26 -8.05 0.46
N LYS A 3 -3.63 -7.38 -0.64
CA LYS A 3 -4.64 -6.32 -0.66
C LYS A 3 -5.66 -6.52 -1.78
N ASN A 4 -6.89 -6.11 -1.51
CA ASN A 4 -7.98 -6.06 -2.48
C ASN A 4 -8.24 -4.61 -2.91
N CYS A 5 -8.17 -4.38 -4.20
CA CYS A 5 -8.39 -3.12 -4.90
C CYS A 5 -9.69 -3.14 -5.71
N GLY A 6 -10.69 -3.94 -5.31
CA GLY A 6 -11.96 -4.04 -6.02
C GLY A 6 -12.76 -2.73 -6.06
N GLU A 7 -12.57 -1.87 -5.07
CA GLU A 7 -13.20 -0.55 -4.94
C GLU A 7 -12.32 0.57 -5.50
N TYR A 8 -11.11 0.26 -5.97
CA TYR A 8 -10.17 1.27 -6.45
C TYR A 8 -10.61 1.83 -7.81
N THR A 9 -11.03 3.10 -7.81
CA THR A 9 -11.55 3.79 -9.00
C THR A 9 -10.47 4.37 -9.91
N ARG A 10 -9.18 4.22 -9.58
CA ARG A 10 -8.04 4.89 -10.25
C ARG A 10 -8.03 6.42 -10.14
N LEU A 11 -8.93 6.98 -9.34
CA LEU A 11 -8.96 8.41 -9.04
C LEU A 11 -8.16 8.71 -7.76
N ALA A 12 -7.79 9.97 -7.60
CA ALA A 12 -7.24 10.48 -6.36
C ALA A 12 -8.20 10.21 -5.18
N GLY A 13 -7.67 9.75 -4.07
CA GLY A 13 -8.44 9.31 -2.90
C GLY A 13 -9.03 7.90 -3.02
N GLY A 14 -8.88 7.22 -4.16
CA GLY A 14 -9.22 5.81 -4.29
C GLY A 14 -8.36 4.96 -3.34
N PHE A 15 -8.89 3.84 -2.86
CA PHE A 15 -8.17 2.98 -1.92
C PHE A 15 -8.25 1.49 -2.26
N CYS A 16 -7.33 0.73 -1.69
CA CYS A 16 -7.40 -0.73 -1.58
C CYS A 16 -7.43 -1.14 -0.11
N THR A 17 -8.00 -2.28 0.21
CA THR A 17 -8.10 -2.80 1.57
C THR A 17 -7.15 -3.98 1.75
N ILE A 18 -6.30 -3.97 2.78
CA ILE A 18 -5.45 -5.11 3.16
C ILE A 18 -6.37 -6.25 3.62
N THR A 19 -6.27 -7.40 2.97
CA THR A 19 -7.09 -8.59 3.28
C THR A 19 -6.33 -9.66 4.05
N SER A 20 -4.99 -9.65 3.96
CA SER A 20 -4.12 -10.54 4.73
C SER A 20 -2.80 -9.84 4.99
N SER A 21 -2.32 -9.88 6.22
CA SER A 21 -1.03 -9.33 6.62
C SER A 21 -0.33 -10.28 7.56
N ASN A 22 0.99 -10.35 7.42
CA ASN A 22 1.91 -11.07 8.30
C ASN A 22 2.70 -10.10 9.20
N ILE A 23 2.31 -8.82 9.24
CA ILE A 23 2.94 -7.77 10.04
C ILE A 23 1.90 -7.28 11.03
N GLU A 24 2.19 -7.43 12.31
CA GLU A 24 1.23 -7.16 13.39
C GLU A 24 0.74 -5.70 13.39
N GLN A 25 1.63 -4.76 13.07
CA GLN A 25 1.31 -3.34 13.00
C GLN A 25 0.41 -3.00 11.79
N ILE A 26 0.41 -3.81 10.73
CA ILE A 26 -0.43 -3.62 9.53
C ILE A 26 -1.59 -4.59 9.62
N GLU A 27 -2.68 -4.15 10.23
CA GLU A 27 -3.84 -4.99 10.48
C GLU A 27 -4.63 -5.27 9.20
N VAL A 28 -5.33 -6.40 9.17
CA VAL A 28 -6.33 -6.68 8.13
C VAL A 28 -7.44 -5.62 8.23
N GLY A 29 -7.89 -5.10 7.10
CA GLY A 29 -8.81 -3.95 7.04
C GLY A 29 -8.11 -2.60 6.86
N SER A 30 -6.77 -2.55 6.93
CA SER A 30 -6.02 -1.32 6.65
C SER A 30 -6.29 -0.84 5.22
N LYS A 31 -6.48 0.46 5.02
CA LYS A 31 -6.70 1.09 3.73
C LYS A 31 -5.40 1.64 3.19
N VAL A 32 -5.09 1.27 1.95
CA VAL A 32 -4.02 1.86 1.14
C VAL A 32 -4.66 2.89 0.23
N ILE A 33 -4.57 4.16 0.60
CA ILE A 33 -5.18 5.29 -0.10
C ILE A 33 -4.14 5.88 -1.06
N TYR A 34 -4.52 6.09 -2.32
CA TYR A 34 -3.65 6.70 -3.33
C TYR A 34 -4.04 8.17 -3.52
N THR A 35 -3.11 9.08 -3.32
CA THR A 35 -3.41 10.53 -3.33
C THR A 35 -3.49 11.10 -4.74
N ILE A 36 -2.83 10.48 -5.70
CA ILE A 36 -2.76 10.89 -7.11
C ILE A 36 -3.51 9.87 -7.97
N ALA A 37 -4.25 10.37 -8.97
CA ALA A 37 -4.96 9.55 -9.95
C ALA A 37 -3.98 8.77 -10.84
N SER A 38 -4.34 7.54 -11.20
CA SER A 38 -3.51 6.69 -12.05
C SER A 38 -3.41 7.24 -13.48
N GLY A 39 -2.21 7.22 -14.04
CA GLY A 39 -2.02 7.39 -15.47
C GLY A 39 -2.51 6.18 -16.28
N PRO A 40 -2.50 6.27 -17.63
CA PRO A 40 -2.98 5.20 -18.51
C PRO A 40 -2.10 3.94 -18.50
N ALA A 41 -0.79 4.10 -18.29
CA ALA A 41 0.18 3.00 -18.32
C ALA A 41 0.87 2.75 -16.98
N VAL A 42 1.05 3.81 -16.18
CA VAL A 42 1.76 3.78 -14.91
C VAL A 42 0.88 4.41 -13.83
N LEU A 43 0.85 3.78 -12.66
CA LEU A 43 0.39 4.39 -11.43
C LEU A 43 1.62 4.87 -10.67
N ASP A 44 1.79 6.18 -10.62
CA ASP A 44 2.81 6.90 -9.85
C ASP A 44 2.04 7.79 -8.87
N SER A 45 2.08 7.46 -7.58
CA SER A 45 1.17 8.04 -6.60
C SER A 45 1.73 7.95 -5.19
N ASP A 46 1.48 8.95 -4.36
CA ASP A 46 1.76 8.80 -2.94
C ASP A 46 0.70 7.91 -2.30
N VAL A 47 1.14 7.10 -1.35
CA VAL A 47 0.30 6.15 -0.65
C VAL A 47 0.25 6.47 0.83
N THR A 48 -0.96 6.47 1.37
CA THR A 48 -1.20 6.50 2.80
C THR A 48 -1.76 5.15 3.21
N LEU A 49 -1.06 4.48 4.11
CA LEU A 49 -1.53 3.27 4.77
C LEU A 49 -2.19 3.66 6.10
N ASP A 50 -3.51 3.53 6.13
CA ASP A 50 -4.39 3.88 7.25
C ASP A 50 -4.97 2.58 7.86
N PRO A 51 -4.53 2.18 9.07
CA PRO A 51 -5.04 1.00 9.76
C PRO A 51 -6.46 1.25 10.30
N PRO A 52 -7.24 0.18 10.50
CA PRO A 52 -8.55 0.31 11.12
C PRO A 52 -8.43 0.77 12.58
N GLY A 53 -9.44 1.51 13.05
CA GLY A 53 -9.54 1.93 14.44
C GLY A 53 -9.18 3.40 14.68
N PRO A 54 -9.49 3.92 15.87
CA PRO A 54 -9.20 5.31 16.21
C PRO A 54 -7.71 5.52 16.49
N GLY A 55 -7.19 6.67 16.07
CA GLY A 55 -5.82 7.10 16.34
C GLY A 55 -5.16 7.67 15.09
N ASN A 56 -4.20 8.56 15.28
CA ASN A 56 -3.43 9.15 14.17
C ASN A 56 -2.30 8.22 13.75
N ASN A 57 -2.64 6.99 13.37
CA ASN A 57 -1.70 5.97 12.92
C ASN A 57 -1.72 5.96 11.40
N ALA A 58 -0.76 6.57 10.72
CA ALA A 58 -0.72 6.51 9.25
C ALA A 58 0.73 6.29 8.81
N ALA A 59 0.93 5.42 7.83
CA ALA A 59 2.22 5.26 7.17
C ALA A 59 2.19 5.94 5.81
N PHE A 60 3.27 6.63 5.45
CA PHE A 60 3.40 7.38 4.21
C PHE A 60 4.46 6.74 3.32
N GLY A 61 4.14 6.68 2.05
CA GLY A 61 5.04 6.14 1.05
C GLY A 61 4.68 6.60 -0.35
N HIS A 62 5.36 6.00 -1.32
CA HIS A 62 5.18 6.28 -2.73
C HIS A 62 5.13 4.97 -3.51
N VAL A 63 4.23 4.87 -4.49
CA VAL A 63 4.10 3.71 -5.39
C VAL A 63 4.45 4.08 -6.82
N VAL A 64 5.21 3.20 -7.47
CA VAL A 64 5.40 3.20 -8.92
C VAL A 64 5.04 1.82 -9.44
N LEU A 65 3.99 1.73 -10.26
CA LEU A 65 3.43 0.47 -10.76
C LEU A 65 3.18 0.53 -12.26
N ALA A 66 3.77 -0.41 -12.99
CA ALA A 66 3.47 -0.62 -14.41
C ALA A 66 2.18 -1.43 -14.55
N LEU A 67 1.11 -0.79 -15.01
CA LEU A 67 -0.23 -1.41 -15.08
C LEU A 67 -0.30 -2.58 -16.08
N ALA A 68 0.47 -2.48 -17.16
CA ALA A 68 0.57 -3.52 -18.20
C ALA A 68 1.27 -4.78 -17.68
N ALA A 69 2.38 -4.61 -16.95
CA ALA A 69 3.11 -5.71 -16.33
C ALA A 69 2.41 -6.25 -15.07
N GLY A 70 1.56 -5.43 -14.43
CA GLY A 70 0.97 -5.79 -13.14
C GLY A 70 2.01 -5.91 -12.03
N GLN A 71 3.11 -5.17 -12.14
CA GLN A 71 4.21 -5.19 -11.19
C GLN A 71 4.72 -3.77 -10.91
N GLY A 72 5.20 -3.54 -9.69
CA GLY A 72 5.72 -2.24 -9.26
C GLY A 72 6.41 -2.32 -7.91
N THR A 73 6.74 -1.15 -7.38
CA THR A 73 7.38 -1.00 -6.07
C THR A 73 6.64 0.05 -5.26
N VAL A 74 6.49 -0.20 -3.96
CA VAL A 74 6.05 0.76 -2.95
C VAL A 74 7.21 0.97 -2.00
N THR A 75 7.53 2.23 -1.72
CA THR A 75 8.53 2.59 -0.72
C THR A 75 7.87 3.40 0.37
N PHE A 76 7.99 2.96 1.61
CA PHE A 76 7.56 3.68 2.80
C PHE A 76 8.74 4.40 3.43
N SER A 77 8.54 5.65 3.81
CA SER A 77 9.59 6.53 4.34
C SER A 77 9.28 7.11 5.71
N GLY A 78 8.08 6.90 6.23
CA GLY A 78 7.73 7.31 7.58
C GLY A 78 6.28 7.01 7.92
N GLY A 79 5.89 7.47 9.10
CA GLY A 79 4.53 7.40 9.57
C GLY A 79 4.34 8.05 10.93
N THR A 80 3.10 8.03 11.40
CA THR A 80 2.66 8.56 12.69
C THR A 80 2.14 7.44 13.59
N GLY A 81 2.10 7.69 14.90
CA GLY A 81 1.58 6.74 15.88
C GLY A 81 2.39 5.43 15.86
N LYS A 82 1.72 4.29 15.68
CA LYS A 82 2.41 2.98 15.58
C LYS A 82 3.32 2.83 14.36
N PHE A 83 3.21 3.73 13.39
CA PHE A 83 4.08 3.78 12.21
C PHE A 83 5.21 4.83 12.36
N THR A 84 5.45 5.37 13.55
CA THR A 84 6.63 6.18 13.80
C THR A 84 7.89 5.38 13.46
N HIS A 85 8.81 6.00 12.70
CA HIS A 85 10.00 5.37 12.11
C HIS A 85 9.74 4.24 11.10
N PHE A 86 8.51 4.08 10.64
CA PHE A 86 8.19 3.07 9.64
C PHE A 86 8.92 3.34 8.32
N SER A 87 9.64 2.35 7.82
CA SER A 87 10.19 2.36 6.48
C SER A 87 10.11 0.99 5.86
N GLY A 88 10.06 0.93 4.53
CA GLY A 88 9.95 -0.35 3.85
C GLY A 88 10.09 -0.22 2.35
N SER A 89 10.48 -1.31 1.70
CA SER A 89 10.52 -1.42 0.26
C SER A 89 9.86 -2.71 -0.15
N VAL A 90 8.84 -2.59 -0.99
CA VAL A 90 7.86 -3.64 -1.22
C VAL A 90 7.61 -3.76 -2.71
N VAL A 91 7.79 -4.95 -3.26
CA VAL A 91 7.37 -5.30 -4.60
C VAL A 91 5.88 -5.58 -4.60
N VAL A 92 5.17 -4.89 -5.48
CA VAL A 92 3.74 -5.06 -5.71
C VAL A 92 3.57 -5.97 -6.92
N THR A 93 2.86 -7.07 -6.76
CA THR A 93 2.55 -7.99 -7.88
C THR A 93 1.07 -8.28 -7.92
N ARG A 94 0.48 -8.31 -9.11
CA ARG A 94 -0.92 -8.70 -9.30
C ARG A 94 -1.10 -10.20 -9.05
N ILE A 95 -2.10 -10.58 -8.26
CA ILE A 95 -2.36 -11.98 -7.92
C ILE A 95 -3.82 -12.40 -8.17
N GLY A 96 -4.01 -13.66 -8.57
CA GLY A 96 -5.31 -14.33 -8.65
C GLY A 96 -6.26 -13.87 -9.76
N ALA A 97 -7.34 -14.65 -9.95
CA ALA A 97 -8.46 -14.33 -10.83
C ALA A 97 -9.71 -13.94 -9.98
N PRO A 98 -10.54 -12.96 -10.43
CA PRO A 98 -10.37 -12.16 -11.64
C PRO A 98 -9.26 -11.11 -11.50
N ALA A 99 -8.44 -11.00 -12.55
CA ALA A 99 -7.08 -10.45 -12.60
C ALA A 99 -6.94 -8.93 -12.43
N LEU A 100 -7.74 -8.29 -11.59
CA LEU A 100 -7.67 -6.84 -11.38
C LEU A 100 -7.89 -6.42 -9.92
N LYS A 101 -8.32 -7.34 -9.05
CA LYS A 101 -8.74 -6.99 -7.70
C LYS A 101 -7.69 -7.29 -6.65
N ASN A 102 -6.91 -8.36 -6.75
CA ASN A 102 -5.99 -8.73 -5.69
C ASN A 102 -4.53 -8.46 -6.07
N TRP A 103 -3.77 -7.97 -5.09
CA TRP A 103 -2.36 -7.63 -5.24
C TRP A 103 -1.57 -8.15 -4.03
N SER A 104 -0.42 -8.76 -4.27
CA SER A 104 0.54 -9.12 -3.24
C SER A 104 1.53 -7.98 -3.03
N TRP A 105 1.92 -7.83 -1.79
CA TRP A 105 3.01 -6.97 -1.33
C TRP A 105 4.03 -7.89 -0.67
N ASP A 106 5.22 -7.93 -1.27
CA ASP A 106 6.34 -8.75 -0.84
C ASP A 106 7.58 -7.88 -0.71
N GLY A 107 8.22 -7.89 0.44
CA GLY A 107 9.38 -7.03 0.70
C GLY A 107 9.67 -6.86 2.17
N THR A 108 10.49 -5.86 2.47
CA THR A 108 11.00 -5.60 3.82
C THR A 108 10.33 -4.39 4.44
N TYR A 109 10.11 -4.50 5.75
CA TYR A 109 9.47 -3.49 6.58
C TYR A 109 10.28 -3.36 7.86
N SER A 110 10.51 -2.12 8.29
CA SER A 110 11.22 -1.77 9.50
C SER A 110 10.43 -0.71 10.25
N PHE A 111 10.41 -0.82 11.58
CA PHE A 111 9.79 0.14 12.50
C PHE A 111 10.84 0.82 13.38
N ASP A 112 12.11 0.54 13.12
CA ASP A 112 13.23 1.06 13.88
C ASP A 112 13.63 2.44 13.37
N PRO A 113 14.06 3.35 14.26
CA PRO A 113 14.69 4.59 13.84
C PRO A 113 15.86 4.24 12.92
N ARG A 114 15.87 4.82 11.71
CA ARG A 114 17.07 4.79 10.87
C ARG A 114 18.14 5.58 11.60
N ASP A 115 19.18 4.87 12.06
CA ASP A 115 20.40 5.43 12.66
C ASP A 115 21.07 6.45 11.72
#